data_AF-D2R391-F1
#
_entry.id   AF-D2R391-F1
#
_cell.length_a   1.000
_cell.length_b   1.000
_cell.length_c   1.000
_cell.angle_alpha   90.00
_cell.angle_beta   90.00
_cell.angle_gamma   90.00
#
_symmetry.space_group_name_H-M   'P 1'
#
loop_
_entity.id
_entity.type
_entity.pdbx_description
1 polymer ?
#
loop_
_entity_poly.entity_id
_entity_poly.type
_entity_poly.pdbx_seq_one_letter_code
_entity_poly.pdbx_strand_id
1 'polypeptide(L)'
;MGHILFYKSYEHELGDVSVGRWREIQRLLPPFVEYVNGAMTLDWSSGIRRNVTVYADDSLKPFEASDAERLTILPFMLTRFLRDESDGLNEIYVEDADEVMRLFAWYDFLSARDGAASLYAPLVQTLRSCTRGIEAFASSGDT
;
A
#
# COMPACT_ATOMS: atom_id res chain seq x y z
N MET A 1 -16.98 -11.36 1.86
CA MET A 1 -16.16 -12.59 2.02
C MET A 1 -14.71 -12.13 1.93
N GLY A 2 -13.84 -12.49 2.87
CA GLY A 2 -12.42 -12.17 2.77
C GLY A 2 -11.72 -13.04 1.70
N HIS A 3 -10.82 -12.44 0.95
CA HIS A 3 -9.97 -13.09 -0.05
C HIS A 3 -8.61 -13.43 0.58
N ILE A 4 -8.07 -14.61 0.32
CA ILE A 4 -6.81 -15.05 0.95
C ILE A 4 -5.62 -14.56 0.11
N LEU A 5 -4.69 -13.82 0.71
CA LEU A 5 -3.40 -13.44 0.12
C LEU A 5 -2.30 -14.45 0.51
N PHE A 6 -2.28 -15.63 -0.13
CA PHE A 6 -1.20 -16.65 -0.08
C PHE A 6 -0.91 -17.24 1.35
N TYR A 7 -0.36 -18.43 1.56
CA TYR A 7 0.30 -19.45 0.72
C TYR A 7 -0.39 -20.80 1.00
N LYS A 8 -1.17 -21.32 0.05
CA LYS A 8 -1.67 -22.70 0.19
C LYS A 8 -0.50 -23.64 -0.10
N SER A 9 0.06 -24.18 0.96
CA SER A 9 0.29 -25.61 0.95
C SER A 9 0.25 -26.12 2.38
N TYR A 10 -0.88 -26.72 2.72
CA TYR A 10 -0.92 -27.85 3.65
C TYR A 10 0.10 -28.97 3.28
N GLU A 11 0.83 -28.83 2.16
CA GLU A 11 1.80 -29.77 1.62
C GLU A 11 3.26 -29.25 1.56
N HIS A 12 3.57 -27.96 1.78
CA HIS A 12 4.95 -27.42 1.77
C HIS A 12 5.13 -26.39 2.89
N GLU A 13 6.12 -26.61 3.75
CA GLU A 13 6.52 -25.63 4.77
C GLU A 13 7.04 -24.35 4.10
N LEU A 14 6.62 -23.18 4.60
CA LEU A 14 7.28 -21.92 4.25
C LEU A 14 8.70 -21.97 4.83
N GLY A 15 9.70 -21.95 3.96
CA GLY A 15 11.10 -21.86 4.41
C GLY A 15 11.35 -20.59 5.22
N ASP A 16 12.31 -20.65 6.15
CA ASP A 16 12.67 -19.59 7.10
C ASP A 16 12.86 -18.20 6.45
N VAL A 17 13.35 -18.17 5.21
CA VAL A 17 13.55 -16.93 4.44
C VAL A 17 12.23 -16.25 4.10
N SER A 18 11.20 -17.02 3.75
CA SER A 18 9.87 -16.49 3.43
C SER A 18 9.18 -15.94 4.67
N VAL A 19 9.32 -16.63 5.80
CA VAL A 19 8.81 -16.16 7.11
C VAL A 19 9.54 -14.88 7.53
N GLY A 20 10.87 -14.84 7.41
CA GLY A 20 11.66 -13.64 7.68
C GLY A 20 11.25 -12.45 6.81
N ARG A 21 11.02 -12.68 5.52
CA ARG A 21 10.52 -11.65 4.60
C ARG A 21 9.14 -11.13 5.01
N TRP A 22 8.23 -12.02 5.43
CA TRP A 22 6.91 -11.59 5.90
C TRP A 22 6.99 -10.73 7.16
N ARG A 23 7.84 -11.09 8.12
CA ARG A 23 8.06 -10.27 9.32
C ARG A 23 8.53 -8.85 9.01
N GLU A 24 9.40 -8.71 8.01
CA GLU A 24 9.80 -7.38 7.55
C GLU A 24 8.64 -6.61 6.90
N ILE A 25 7.77 -7.29 6.16
CA ILE A 25 6.55 -6.67 5.61
C ILE A 25 5.63 -6.21 6.75
N GLN A 26 5.37 -7.06 7.75
CA GLN A 26 4.57 -6.70 8.93
C GLN A 26 5.13 -5.46 9.64
N ARG A 27 6.47 -5.36 9.74
CA ARG A 27 7.14 -4.23 10.39
C ARG A 27 7.03 -2.93 9.58
N LEU A 28 7.04 -3.02 8.26
CA LEU A 28 7.07 -1.86 7.36
C LEU A 28 5.68 -1.38 6.92
N LEU A 29 4.65 -2.23 7.04
CA LEU A 29 3.30 -1.91 6.59
C LEU A 29 2.61 -0.81 7.43
N PRO A 30 2.65 -0.82 8.78
CA PRO A 30 2.10 0.27 9.58
C PRO A 30 2.69 1.66 9.28
N PRO A 31 4.02 1.88 9.28
CA PRO A 31 4.56 3.21 9.00
C PRO A 31 4.29 3.66 7.57
N PHE A 32 4.20 2.73 6.61
CA PHE A 32 3.77 3.06 5.25
C PHE A 32 2.32 3.59 5.22
N VAL A 33 1.40 2.91 5.89
CA VAL A 33 -0.01 3.34 5.94
C VAL A 33 -0.17 4.65 6.71
N GLU A 34 0.55 4.83 7.82
CA GLU A 34 0.58 6.11 8.54
C GLU A 34 1.10 7.25 7.66
N TYR A 35 2.16 7.00 6.87
CA TYR A 35 2.68 7.97 5.92
C TYR A 35 1.63 8.36 4.87
N VAL A 36 0.95 7.37 4.27
CA VAL A 36 -0.10 7.62 3.27
C VAL A 36 -1.27 8.39 3.89
N ASN A 37 -1.76 7.97 5.05
CA ASN A 37 -2.83 8.66 5.78
C ASN A 37 -2.44 10.10 6.14
N GLY A 38 -1.21 10.29 6.63
CA GLY A 38 -0.65 11.60 6.93
C GLY A 38 -0.66 12.49 5.69
N ALA A 39 -0.20 11.97 4.55
CA ALA A 39 -0.26 12.67 3.28
C ALA A 39 -1.69 13.10 2.93
N MET A 40 -2.70 12.23 3.05
CA MET A 40 -4.10 12.59 2.74
C MET A 40 -4.62 13.80 3.52
N THR A 41 -4.18 13.96 4.78
CA THR A 41 -4.61 15.07 5.65
C THR A 41 -3.87 16.37 5.39
N LEU A 42 -2.82 16.34 4.57
CA LEU A 42 -2.11 17.55 4.22
C LEU A 42 -3.03 18.39 3.33
N ASP A 43 -3.48 19.56 3.81
CA ASP A 43 -3.97 20.62 2.94
C ASP A 43 -3.02 20.80 1.73
N TRP A 44 -3.54 20.48 0.56
CA TRP A 44 -2.87 20.49 -0.73
C TRP A 44 -3.09 21.82 -1.48
N SER A 45 -3.68 22.82 -0.83
CA SER A 45 -3.90 24.14 -1.42
C SER A 45 -2.60 24.75 -1.96
N SER A 46 -2.70 25.34 -3.15
CA SER A 46 -1.60 25.94 -3.89
C SER A 46 -1.06 27.19 -3.16
N GLY A 47 -0.17 27.01 -2.19
CA GLY A 47 0.57 28.16 -1.65
C GLY A 47 1.22 28.00 -0.29
N ILE A 48 0.83 27.01 0.52
CA ILE A 48 1.32 26.94 1.91
C ILE A 48 1.80 25.53 2.26
N ARG A 49 2.78 24.98 1.53
CA ARG A 49 3.65 23.95 2.12
C ARG A 49 5.00 23.83 1.45
N ARG A 50 6.04 23.91 2.28
CA ARG A 50 7.43 23.60 1.97
C ARG A 50 7.59 22.08 2.02
N ASN A 51 7.27 21.38 0.94
CA ASN A 51 7.83 20.06 0.75
C ASN A 51 9.32 20.23 0.44
N VAL A 52 10.17 19.77 1.35
CA VAL A 52 11.59 19.56 1.05
C VAL A 52 11.61 18.31 0.20
N THR A 53 11.44 18.48 -1.10
CA THR A 53 11.64 17.35 -2.00
C THR A 53 13.14 17.14 -2.11
N VAL A 54 13.61 16.01 -1.59
CA VAL A 54 15.01 15.61 -1.67
C VAL A 54 15.17 14.88 -2.99
N TYR A 55 15.58 15.61 -4.03
CA TYR A 55 15.85 15.03 -5.34
C TYR A 55 17.32 14.59 -5.45
N ALA A 56 17.55 13.48 -6.14
CA ALA A 56 18.90 13.04 -6.47
C ALA A 56 19.56 13.91 -7.54
N ASP A 57 18.76 14.58 -8.38
CA ASP A 57 19.20 15.50 -9.44
C ASP A 57 18.29 16.73 -9.52
N ASP A 58 18.89 17.90 -9.72
CA ASP A 58 18.34 19.27 -9.58
C ASP A 58 17.31 19.69 -10.66
N SER A 59 16.72 18.73 -11.37
CA SER A 59 15.89 19.02 -12.55
C SER A 59 14.55 18.30 -12.50
N LEU A 60 13.55 18.88 -11.84
CA LEU A 60 12.14 18.81 -12.26
C LEU A 60 11.27 19.73 -11.38
N LYS A 61 10.37 20.46 -12.06
CA LYS A 61 9.35 21.30 -11.43
C LYS A 61 8.36 20.38 -10.67
N PRO A 62 7.85 20.76 -9.49
CA PRO A 62 6.82 19.99 -8.80
C PRO A 62 5.66 19.73 -9.76
N PHE A 63 5.19 18.48 -9.84
CA PHE A 63 3.96 18.17 -10.57
C PHE A 63 2.84 19.05 -10.02
N GLU A 64 2.16 19.80 -10.90
CA GLU A 64 0.93 20.49 -10.50
C GLU A 64 -0.05 19.42 -10.01
N ALA A 65 -0.61 19.64 -8.82
CA ALA A 65 -1.54 18.73 -8.17
C ALA A 65 -2.89 18.74 -8.90
N SER A 66 -2.96 18.21 -10.13
CA SER A 66 -4.23 18.07 -10.85
C SER A 66 -5.02 16.82 -10.47
N ASP A 67 -4.38 15.84 -9.81
CA ASP A 67 -4.95 14.48 -9.69
C ASP A 67 -5.34 14.07 -8.26
N ALA A 68 -4.99 14.86 -7.24
CA ALA A 68 -5.42 14.60 -5.86
C ALA A 68 -6.96 14.64 -5.72
N GLU A 69 -7.64 15.39 -6.59
CA GLU A 69 -9.10 15.51 -6.62
C GLU A 69 -9.81 14.20 -7.04
N ARG A 70 -9.09 13.24 -7.65
CA ARG A 70 -9.68 11.96 -8.09
C ARG A 70 -9.51 10.82 -7.09
N LEU A 71 -8.55 10.92 -6.17
CA LEU A 71 -8.31 9.87 -5.18
C LEU A 71 -9.24 10.05 -3.99
N THR A 72 -9.90 8.97 -3.58
CA THR A 72 -10.75 8.97 -2.39
C THR A 72 -9.92 9.25 -1.13
N ILE A 73 -10.26 10.33 -0.44
CA ILE A 73 -9.67 10.77 0.84
C ILE A 73 -10.43 10.09 1.98
N LEU A 74 -10.04 8.86 2.29
CA LEU A 74 -10.56 8.09 3.42
C LEU A 74 -9.37 7.45 4.16
N PRO A 75 -9.23 7.59 5.48
CA PRO A 75 -8.12 6.98 6.19
C PRO A 75 -8.12 5.46 6.04
N PHE A 76 -6.96 4.89 5.73
CA PHE A 76 -6.72 3.46 5.77
C PHE A 76 -6.65 2.97 7.21
N MET A 77 -7.30 1.83 7.48
CA MET A 77 -7.13 1.08 8.73
C MET A 77 -6.71 -0.34 8.38
N LEU A 78 -5.46 -0.69 8.65
CA LEU A 78 -4.90 -1.99 8.25
C LEU A 78 -5.76 -3.17 8.69
N THR A 79 -6.25 -3.13 9.93
CA THR A 79 -7.10 -4.18 10.51
C THR A 79 -8.46 -4.36 9.83
N ARG A 80 -8.86 -3.44 8.93
CA ARG A 80 -10.13 -3.55 8.19
C ARG A 80 -9.99 -4.24 6.84
N PHE A 81 -8.81 -4.21 6.24
CA PHE A 81 -8.61 -4.75 4.90
C PHE A 81 -7.53 -5.83 4.85
N LEU A 82 -6.76 -6.01 5.92
CA LEU A 82 -5.76 -7.06 6.04
C LEU A 82 -5.85 -7.70 7.43
N ARG A 83 -6.05 -9.02 7.45
CA ARG A 83 -6.01 -9.85 8.65
C ARG A 83 -4.84 -10.81 8.57
N ASP A 84 -3.97 -10.73 9.55
CA ASP A 84 -2.73 -11.48 9.61
C ASP A 84 -2.85 -12.64 10.61
N GLU A 85 -2.80 -13.87 10.10
CA GLU A 85 -2.80 -15.10 10.88
C GLU A 85 -1.49 -15.90 10.68
N SER A 86 -0.42 -15.20 10.28
CA SER A 86 0.85 -15.85 9.92
C SER A 86 1.54 -16.55 11.09
N ASP A 87 1.41 -16.05 12.32
CA ASP A 87 2.04 -16.63 13.52
C ASP A 87 1.50 -18.02 13.89
N GLY A 88 0.28 -18.36 13.46
CA GLY A 88 -0.38 -19.63 13.78
C GLY A 88 -0.70 -20.49 12.57
N LEU A 89 -1.21 -19.86 11.50
CA LEU A 89 -1.71 -20.55 10.32
C LEU A 89 -0.85 -20.32 9.07
N ASN A 90 0.17 -19.46 9.14
CA ASN A 90 0.94 -19.03 7.97
C ASN A 90 0.06 -18.41 6.86
N GLU A 91 -1.02 -17.75 7.25
CA GLU A 91 -2.03 -17.22 6.33
C GLU A 91 -2.21 -15.71 6.53
N ILE A 92 -2.44 -15.01 5.42
CA ILE A 92 -2.79 -13.59 5.40
C ILE A 92 -4.03 -13.44 4.55
N TYR A 93 -4.97 -12.67 5.06
CA TYR A 93 -6.27 -12.45 4.45
C TYR A 93 -6.38 -10.99 4.04
N VAL A 94 -6.80 -10.72 2.80
CA VAL A 94 -7.37 -9.42 2.44
C VAL A 94 -8.87 -9.46 2.58
N GLU A 95 -9.38 -8.65 3.49
CA GLU A 95 -10.80 -8.55 3.74
C GLU A 95 -11.49 -7.56 2.79
N ASP A 96 -10.74 -6.62 2.22
CA ASP A 96 -11.23 -5.58 1.33
C ASP A 96 -10.25 -5.32 0.18
N ALA A 97 -10.61 -5.81 -1.00
CA ALA A 97 -9.82 -5.68 -2.22
C ALA A 97 -9.76 -4.22 -2.73
N ASP A 98 -10.85 -3.47 -2.56
CA ASP A 98 -10.94 -2.08 -2.99
C ASP A 98 -10.00 -1.19 -2.15
N GLU A 99 -9.90 -1.44 -0.85
CA GLU A 99 -8.96 -0.75 0.03
C GLU A 99 -7.50 -1.01 -0.35
N VAL A 100 -7.14 -2.25 -0.72
CA VAL A 100 -5.78 -2.57 -1.20
C VAL A 100 -5.47 -1.84 -2.52
N MET A 101 -6.42 -1.83 -3.45
CA MET A 101 -6.27 -1.11 -4.72
C MET A 101 -6.15 0.40 -4.52
N ARG A 102 -6.93 0.95 -3.58
CA ARG A 102 -6.87 2.35 -3.18
C ARG A 102 -5.51 2.70 -2.57
N LEU A 103 -4.95 1.81 -1.75
CA LEU A 103 -3.62 1.98 -1.16
C LEU A 103 -2.52 2.02 -2.24
N PHE A 104 -2.61 1.16 -3.25
CA PHE A 104 -1.71 1.19 -4.39
C PHE A 104 -1.82 2.47 -5.22
N ALA A 105 -3.04 2.95 -5.47
CA ALA A 105 -3.26 4.20 -6.18
C ALA A 105 -2.66 5.41 -5.43
N TRP A 106 -2.81 5.45 -4.10
CA TRP A 106 -2.18 6.46 -3.27
C TRP A 106 -0.65 6.38 -3.30
N TYR A 107 -0.07 5.19 -3.26
CA TYR A 107 1.38 5.02 -3.41
C TYR A 107 1.89 5.53 -4.77
N ASP A 108 1.24 5.15 -5.87
CA ASP A 108 1.66 5.55 -7.21
C ASP A 108 1.63 7.08 -7.35
N PHE A 109 0.57 7.71 -6.84
CA PHE A 109 0.44 9.17 -6.82
C PHE A 109 1.55 9.85 -6.01
N LEU A 110 1.80 9.40 -4.77
CA LEU A 110 2.83 9.99 -3.92
C LEU A 110 4.22 9.78 -4.55
N SER A 111 4.52 8.58 -5.04
CA SER A 111 5.79 8.28 -5.69
C SER A 111 6.04 9.13 -6.93
N ALA A 112 5.02 9.40 -7.74
CA ALA A 112 5.15 10.24 -8.93
C ALA A 112 5.38 11.73 -8.58
N ARG A 113 4.78 12.21 -7.47
CA ARG A 113 4.83 13.62 -7.10
C ARG A 113 6.11 14.02 -6.37
N ASP A 114 6.49 13.27 -5.34
CA ASP A 114 7.56 13.67 -4.42
C ASP A 114 8.70 12.66 -4.29
N GLY A 115 8.58 11.46 -4.89
CA GLY A 115 9.58 10.40 -4.81
C GLY A 115 9.84 9.88 -3.39
N ALA A 116 9.18 10.44 -2.37
CA ALA A 116 9.41 10.05 -0.98
C ALA A 116 8.76 8.69 -0.70
N ALA A 117 7.64 8.39 -1.35
CA ALA A 117 7.04 7.05 -1.28
C ALA A 117 7.95 5.96 -1.87
N SER A 118 8.95 6.30 -2.70
CA SER A 118 9.87 5.32 -3.30
C SER A 118 10.67 4.51 -2.28
N LEU A 119 10.83 5.01 -1.06
CA LEU A 119 11.45 4.25 0.03
C LEU A 119 10.66 2.98 0.40
N TYR A 120 9.36 2.95 0.11
CA TYR A 120 8.48 1.80 0.30
C TYR A 120 8.30 0.95 -0.96
N ALA A 121 9.04 1.23 -2.05
CA ALA A 121 8.88 0.49 -3.31
C ALA A 121 9.04 -1.03 -3.17
N PRO A 122 10.04 -1.58 -2.44
CA PRO A 122 10.17 -3.02 -2.28
C PRO A 122 9.00 -3.66 -1.52
N LEU A 123 8.45 -2.95 -0.53
CA LEU A 123 7.27 -3.37 0.22
C LEU A 123 6.06 -3.44 -0.73
N VAL A 124 5.77 -2.35 -1.44
CA VAL A 124 4.61 -2.26 -2.33
C VAL A 124 4.69 -3.25 -3.49
N GLN A 125 5.88 -3.45 -4.08
CA GLN A 125 6.08 -4.48 -5.11
C GLN A 125 5.81 -5.88 -4.57
N THR A 126 6.25 -6.17 -3.35
CA THR A 126 5.97 -7.47 -2.73
C THR A 126 4.48 -7.64 -2.49
N LEU A 127 3.80 -6.63 -1.94
CA LEU A 127 2.34 -6.66 -1.74
C LEU A 127 1.62 -6.88 -3.07
N ARG A 128 1.93 -6.13 -4.13
CA ARG A 128 1.35 -6.31 -5.47
C ARG A 128 1.58 -7.72 -6.04
N SER A 129 2.76 -8.29 -5.82
CA SER A 129 3.05 -9.66 -6.25
C SER A 129 2.20 -10.67 -5.46
N CYS A 130 2.04 -10.44 -4.16
CA CYS A 130 1.19 -11.25 -3.28
C CYS A 130 -0.30 -10.98 -3.49
N THR A 131 -0.71 -9.87 -4.10
CA THR A 131 -2.11 -9.53 -4.36
C THR A 131 -2.44 -9.59 -5.85
N ARG A 132 -1.64 -10.29 -6.66
CA ARG A 132 -1.91 -10.39 -8.10
C ARG A 132 -3.28 -11.03 -8.33
N GLY A 133 -4.13 -10.40 -9.15
CA GLY A 133 -5.49 -10.86 -9.42
C GLY A 133 -6.51 -10.31 -8.43
N ILE A 134 -6.11 -9.54 -7.42
CA ILE A 134 -7.04 -8.90 -6.47
C ILE A 134 -7.97 -7.91 -7.15
N GLU A 135 -7.53 -7.33 -8.27
CA GLU A 135 -8.31 -6.43 -9.12
C GLU A 135 -9.60 -7.05 -9.66
N ALA A 136 -9.68 -8.38 -9.78
CA ALA A 136 -10.90 -9.07 -10.19
C ALA A 136 -11.98 -9.06 -9.11
N PHE A 137 -11.59 -8.83 -7.85
CA PHE A 137 -12.46 -8.77 -6.67
C PHE A 137 -12.74 -7.34 -6.22
N ALA A 138 -11.88 -6.40 -6.60
CA ALA A 138 -12.16 -4.98 -6.49
C ALA A 138 -13.36 -4.65 -7.40
N SER A 139 -14.42 -4.10 -6.83
CA SER A 139 -15.65 -3.72 -7.55
C SER A 139 -16.44 -4.88 -8.21
N SER A 140 -16.45 -6.09 -7.63
CA SER A 140 -17.49 -7.12 -7.92
C SER A 140 -18.77 -6.97 -7.08
N GLY A 141 -18.94 -5.84 -6.39
CA GLY A 141 -20.00 -5.59 -5.40
C GLY A 141 -21.28 -4.94 -5.92
N ASP A 142 -21.45 -4.78 -7.23
CA ASP A 142 -22.71 -4.35 -7.84
C ASP A 142 -23.36 -5.52 -8.60
N THR A 143 -23.93 -6.47 -7.85
CA THR A 143 -25.08 -7.31 -8.28
C THR A 143 -25.91 -7.72 -7.09
#